data_AF-A0AAU9K1I1-F1
#
_entry.id   AF-A0AAU9K1I1-F1
#
_cell.length_a   1.000
_cell.length_b   1.000
_cell.length_c   1.000
_cell.angle_alpha   90.00
_cell.angle_beta   90.00
_cell.angle_gamma   90.00
#
_symmetry.space_group_name_H-M   'P 1'
#
loop_
_entity.id
_entity.type
_entity.pdbx_description
1 polymer ?
#
loop_
_entity_poly.entity_id
_entity_poly.type
_entity_poly.pdbx_seq_one_letter_code
_entity_poly.pdbx_strand_id
1 'polypeptide(L)'
;MDYWTIGHMVASRYGHNCRECHRAIDKGERIIYRDGRKIRLMYHEKCFSGTADPRTQVGSSFNQGRMPKSCFQSKAPPSKF
;
A
#
# COMPACT_ATOMS: atom_id res chain seq x y z
N MET A 1 6.70 16.47 4.94
CA MET A 1 6.09 15.35 5.70
C MET A 1 5.26 14.57 4.72
N ASP A 2 5.68 13.35 4.40
CA ASP A 2 5.04 12.52 3.39
C ASP A 2 3.68 12.00 3.88
N TYR A 3 2.70 11.93 2.98
CA TYR A 3 1.34 11.47 3.30
C TYR A 3 1.29 9.99 3.75
N TRP A 4 2.22 9.18 3.26
CA TRP A 4 2.35 7.77 3.61
C TRP A 4 3.62 7.54 4.42
N THR A 5 3.48 6.88 5.57
CA THR A 5 4.63 6.34 6.30
C THR A 5 4.78 4.87 5.95
N ILE A 6 5.96 4.48 5.46
CA ILE A 6 6.28 3.08 5.17
C ILE A 6 6.96 2.49 6.40
N GLY A 7 6.51 1.30 6.80
CA GLY A 7 7.11 0.57 7.91
C GLY A 7 7.18 -0.93 7.63
N HIS A 8 7.99 -1.61 8.42
CA HIS A 8 8.17 -3.06 8.37
C HIS A 8 7.67 -3.66 9.68
N MET A 9 6.97 -4.78 9.62
CA MET A 9 6.60 -5.54 10.80
C MET A 9 6.52 -7.03 10.50
N VAL A 10 6.47 -7.82 11.57
CA VAL A 10 6.09 -9.24 11.47
C VAL A 10 4.60 -9.34 11.79
N ALA A 11 3.84 -10.02 10.94
CA ALA A 11 2.41 -10.20 11.15
C ALA A 11 2.14 -10.94 12.47
N SER A 12 1.49 -10.27 13.43
CA SER A 12 1.22 -10.81 14.76
C SER A 12 -0.11 -11.56 14.86
N ARG A 13 -1.02 -11.35 13.90
CA ARG A 13 -2.36 -11.94 13.84
C ARG A 13 -2.74 -12.33 12.42
N TYR A 14 -3.63 -13.31 12.31
CA TYR A 14 -4.26 -13.70 11.05
C TYR A 14 -5.37 -12.70 10.65
N GLY A 15 -5.83 -12.80 9.40
CA GLY A 15 -6.94 -11.97 8.88
C GLY A 15 -6.48 -10.71 8.14
N HIS A 16 -5.19 -10.60 7.84
CA HIS A 16 -4.67 -9.60 6.92
C HIS A 16 -4.48 -10.21 5.55
N ASN A 17 -4.93 -9.51 4.51
CA ASN A 17 -4.66 -9.89 3.13
C ASN A 17 -3.71 -8.87 2.52
N CYS A 18 -2.77 -9.37 1.73
CA CYS A 18 -1.89 -8.52 0.96
C CYS A 18 -2.72 -7.72 -0.05
N ARG A 19 -2.50 -6.41 -0.06
CA ARG A 19 -3.27 -5.49 -0.92
C ARG A 19 -3.03 -5.72 -2.41
N GLU A 20 -1.90 -6.29 -2.83
CA GLU A 20 -1.61 -6.55 -4.25
C GLU A 20 -2.11 -7.92 -4.71
N CYS A 21 -1.63 -9.00 -4.08
CA CYS A 21 -1.96 -10.35 -4.55
C CYS A 21 -3.28 -10.89 -4.00
N HIS A 22 -3.90 -10.17 -3.05
CA HIS A 22 -5.13 -10.55 -2.32
C HIS A 22 -5.03 -11.85 -1.53
N ARG A 23 -3.85 -12.49 -1.48
CA ARG A 23 -3.61 -13.67 -0.66
C ARG A 23 -3.48 -13.29 0.80
N ALA A 24 -3.81 -14.24 1.67
CA ALA A 24 -3.64 -14.09 3.11
C ALA A 24 -2.16 -13.84 3.45
N ILE A 25 -1.96 -13.04 4.49
CA ILE A 25 -0.69 -12.87 5.18
C ILE A 25 -0.74 -13.76 6.42
N ASP A 26 0.19 -14.69 6.50
CA ASP A 26 0.26 -15.62 7.61
C ASP A 26 0.94 -14.98 8.83
N LYS A 27 0.53 -15.43 10.03
CA LYS A 27 1.19 -15.03 11.26
C LYS A 27 2.66 -15.45 11.22
N GLY A 28 3.56 -14.51 11.56
CA GLY A 28 5.00 -14.73 11.50
C GLY A 28 5.64 -14.31 10.17
N GLU A 29 4.85 -13.98 9.15
CA GLU A 29 5.41 -13.43 7.91
C GLU A 29 5.92 -12.00 8.10
N ARG A 30 7.06 -11.70 7.48
CA ARG A 30 7.55 -10.33 7.34
C ARG A 30 6.71 -9.60 6.30
N ILE A 31 6.19 -8.44 6.70
CA ILE A 31 5.34 -7.61 5.87
C ILE A 31 5.80 -6.17 5.86
N ILE A 32 5.41 -5.50 4.79
CA ILE A 32 5.57 -4.06 4.64
C ILE A 32 4.18 -3.46 4.75
N TYR A 33 4.06 -2.39 5.53
CA TYR A 33 2.81 -1.66 5.65
C TYR A 33 2.98 -0.20 5.24
N ARG A 34 1.88 0.36 4.73
CA ARG A 34 1.73 1.79 4.49
C ARG A 34 0.67 2.33 5.41
N ASP A 35 1.07 3.26 6.27
CA ASP A 35 0.18 3.96 7.16
C ASP A 35 -0.15 5.33 6.56
N GLY A 36 -1.43 5.53 6.27
CA GLY A 36 -2.00 6.83 5.96
C GLY A 36 -2.76 7.36 7.16
N ARG A 37 -3.40 8.52 7.02
CA ARG A 37 -4.07 9.19 8.15
C ARG A 37 -5.22 8.36 8.79
N LYS A 38 -5.89 7.50 8.03
CA LYS A 38 -7.04 6.70 8.50
C LYS A 38 -7.00 5.22 8.07
N ILE A 39 -6.05 4.83 7.23
CA ILE A 39 -6.00 3.48 6.67
C ILE A 39 -4.58 2.95 6.71
N ARG A 40 -4.46 1.65 7.01
CA ARG A 40 -3.22 0.89 6.91
C ARG A 40 -3.36 -0.17 5.84
N LEU A 41 -2.47 -0.14 4.86
CA LEU A 41 -2.38 -1.15 3.81
C LEU A 41 -1.21 -2.08 4.11
N MET A 42 -1.41 -3.39 3.95
CA MET A 42 -0.39 -4.41 4.22
C MET A 42 -0.03 -5.15 2.94
N TYR A 43 1.25 -5.48 2.82
CA TYR A 43 1.84 -6.10 1.65
C TYR A 43 2.82 -7.20 2.09
N HIS A 44 2.86 -8.32 1.37
CA HIS A 44 4.03 -9.21 1.45
C HIS A 44 5.28 -8.45 1.01
N GLU A 45 6.45 -8.76 1.59
CA GLU A 45 7.72 -8.11 1.20
C GLU A 45 7.96 -8.20 -0.32
N LYS A 46 7.66 -9.34 -0.93
CA LYS A 46 7.82 -9.57 -2.38
C LYS A 46 6.81 -8.81 -3.25
N CYS A 47 5.67 -8.42 -2.68
CA CYS A 47 4.60 -7.72 -3.39
C CYS A 47 4.73 -6.19 -3.29
N PHE A 48 5.65 -5.70 -2.46
CA PHE A 48 5.81 -4.27 -2.24
C PHE A 48 6.81 -3.67 -3.23
N SER A 49 6.35 -2.77 -4.10
CA SER A 49 7.19 -2.13 -5.12
C SER A 49 7.86 -0.81 -4.69
N GLY A 50 7.59 -0.31 -3.48
CA GLY A 50 8.07 1.01 -3.04
C GLY A 50 7.22 2.21 -3.47
N THR A 51 6.33 2.11 -4.47
CA THR A 51 5.49 3.25 -4.90
C THR A 51 4.10 3.24 -4.28
N ALA A 52 3.69 4.37 -3.67
CA ALA A 52 2.53 4.53 -2.78
C ALA A 52 1.18 4.03 -3.32
N ASP A 53 1.00 3.97 -4.65
CA ASP A 53 -0.26 3.64 -5.30
C ASP A 53 -0.15 2.33 -6.12
N PRO A 54 -0.97 1.30 -5.87
CA PRO A 54 -1.06 0.07 -6.68
C PRO A 54 -1.17 0.35 -8.19
N ARG A 55 -1.90 1.40 -8.57
CA ARG A 55 -2.11 1.82 -9.97
C ARG A 55 -0.86 2.39 -10.62
N THR A 56 0.19 2.61 -9.84
CA THR A 56 1.51 3.09 -10.30
C THR A 56 2.54 1.96 -10.41
N GLN A 57 2.15 0.72 -10.08
CA GLN A 57 3.03 -0.44 -10.22
C GLN A 57 2.87 -1.06 -11.59
N VAL A 58 3.96 -1.19 -12.35
CA VAL A 58 3.95 -1.72 -13.72
C VAL A 58 3.36 -3.14 -13.80
N GLY A 59 3.43 -3.92 -12.72
CA GLY A 59 2.88 -5.28 -12.64
C GLY A 59 1.53 -5.42 -11.93
N SER A 60 0.90 -4.34 -11.43
CA SER A 60 -0.39 -4.46 -10.74
C SER A 60 -1.53 -4.54 -11.76
N SER A 61 -2.50 -5.43 -11.52
CA SER A 61 -3.72 -5.54 -12.32
C SER A 61 -4.56 -4.26 -12.33
N PHE A 62 -4.31 -3.35 -11.40
CA PHE A 62 -4.97 -2.04 -11.30
C PHE A 62 -4.24 -0.92 -12.07
N ASN A 63 -3.03 -1.17 -12.61
CA ASN A 63 -2.32 -0.21 -13.44
C ASN A 63 -2.84 -0.24 -14.88
N GLN A 64 -3.82 0.61 -15.16
CA GLN A 64 -4.39 0.76 -16.51
C GLN A 64 -3.60 1.75 -17.40
N GLY A 65 -2.43 2.25 -16.95
CA GLY A 65 -1.62 3.23 -17.69
C GLY A 65 -2.26 4.62 -17.83
N ARG A 66 -3.37 4.89 -17.13
CA ARG A 66 -4.20 6.10 -17.28
C ARG A 66 -4.07 7.12 -16.16
N MET A 67 -3.20 6.89 -15.17
CA MET A 67 -3.10 7.79 -14.01
C MET A 67 -2.37 9.09 -14.39
N PRO A 68 -3.01 10.27 -14.24
CA PRO A 68 -2.36 11.55 -14.47
C PRO A 68 -1.28 11.81 -13.42
N LYS A 69 -0.27 12.63 -13.77
CA LYS A 69 0.83 13.05 -12.89
C LYS A 69 0.36 13.69 -11.57
N SER A 70 -0.90 14.12 -11.49
CA SER A 70 -1.54 14.65 -10.28
C SER A 70 -1.91 13.59 -9.24
N CYS A 71 -1.82 12.30 -9.54
CA CYS A 71 -2.02 11.23 -8.55
C CYS A 71 -0.82 11.05 -7.61
N PHE A 72 0.31 11.70 -7.92
CA PHE A 72 1.57 11.65 -7.17
C PHE A 72 1.73 12.86 -6.25
N GLN A 73 0.75 13.12 -5.36
CA GLN A 73 0.85 14.24 -4.43
C GLN A 73 1.54 13.83 -3.13
N SER A 74 2.47 14.68 -2.67
CA SER A 74 3.12 14.55 -1.36
C SER A 74 2.17 14.83 -0.18
N LYS A 75 1.00 15.39 -0.46
CA LYS A 75 -0.01 15.78 0.53
C LYS A 75 -1.37 15.18 0.18
N ALA A 76 -2.15 14.86 1.21
CA ALA A 76 -3.52 14.37 1.07
C ALA A 76 -4.40 15.42 0.38
N PRO A 77 -5.38 15.02 -0.45
CA PRO A 77 -6.41 15.94 -0.90
C PRO A 77 -7.20 16.48 0.32
N PRO A 78 -7.62 17.75 0.31
CA PRO A 78 -8.41 18.33 1.39
C PRO A 78 -9.74 17.56 1.52
N SER A 79 -10.15 17.26 2.75
CA SER A 79 -11.41 16.56 2.99
C SER A 79 -12.57 17.45 2.54
N LYS A 80 -13.40 16.95 1.63
CA LYS A 80 -14.72 17.54 1.41
C LYS A 80 -15.55 17.22 2.64
N PHE A 81 -15.80 18.23 3.46
CA PHE A 81 -16.91 18.22 4.41
C PHE A 81 -18.21 18.43 3.64
#